data_AF-A0A6L5WJ24-F1
#
_entry.id   AF-A0A6L5WJ24-F1
#
_cell.length_a   1.000
_cell.length_b   1.000
_cell.length_c   1.000
_cell.angle_alpha   90.00
_cell.angle_beta   90.00
_cell.angle_gamma   90.00
#
_symmetry.space_group_name_H-M   'P 1'
#
loop_
_entity.id
_entity.type
_entity.pdbx_description
1 polymer ?
#
loop_
_entity_poly.entity_id
_entity_poly.type
_entity_poly.pdbx_seq_one_letter_code
_entity_poly.pdbx_strand_id
1 'polypeptide(L)'
;MRKKFKPVRMCVVCRTRYYKDELLKFNQKNILNFDSVGRSFYICRDCICKDDKILKKYISKITKIDNINLEKIKESVLYGGCSHK
;
A
#
# COMPACT_ATOMS: atom_id res chain seq x y z
N MET A 1 -29.32 16.19 2.19
CA MET A 1 -27.94 16.00 1.70
C MET A 1 -27.39 14.67 2.24
N ARG A 2 -27.15 13.64 1.41
CA ARG A 2 -26.61 12.35 1.88
C ARG A 2 -25.14 12.53 2.28
N LYS A 3 -24.80 12.28 3.55
CA LYS A 3 -23.41 12.19 4.02
C LYS A 3 -22.70 11.10 3.20
N LYS A 4 -21.70 11.45 2.39
CA LYS A 4 -20.87 10.47 1.67
C LYS A 4 -20.07 9.69 2.71
N PHE A 5 -20.40 8.41 2.89
CA PHE A 5 -19.62 7.51 3.74
C PHE A 5 -18.22 7.36 3.15
N LYS A 6 -17.20 7.74 3.90
CA LYS A 6 -15.80 7.46 3.56
C LYS A 6 -15.43 6.10 4.17
N PRO A 7 -15.15 5.07 3.35
CA PRO A 7 -14.74 3.78 3.88
C PRO A 7 -13.42 3.91 4.62
N VAL A 8 -13.37 3.35 5.83
CA VAL A 8 -12.13 3.19 6.58
C VAL A 8 -11.50 1.85 6.20
N ARG A 9 -10.18 1.83 6.03
CA ARG A 9 -9.37 0.66 5.72
C ARG A 9 -8.16 0.60 6.66
N MET A 10 -7.58 -0.58 6.79
CA MET A 10 -6.44 -0.82 7.68
C MET A 10 -5.15 -0.91 6.86
N CYS A 11 -4.10 -0.22 7.29
CA CYS A 11 -2.76 -0.47 6.76
C CYS A 11 -2.30 -1.87 7.16
N VAL A 12 -1.85 -2.67 6.20
CA VAL A 12 -1.41 -4.05 6.48
C VAL A 12 -0.08 -4.13 7.25
N VAL A 13 0.71 -3.06 7.26
CA VAL A 13 2.01 -2.98 7.94
C VAL A 13 1.82 -2.53 9.40
N CYS A 14 1.29 -1.32 9.63
CA CYS A 14 1.14 -0.77 10.99
C CYS A 14 -0.19 -1.09 11.68
N ARG A 15 -1.17 -1.69 10.97
CA ARG A 15 -2.50 -2.04 11.49
C ARG A 15 -3.36 -0.85 11.93
N THR A 16 -2.90 0.38 11.74
CA THR A 16 -3.68 1.60 11.94
C THR A 16 -4.78 1.73 10.87
N ARG A 17 -5.93 2.28 11.28
CA ARG A 17 -7.08 2.54 10.41
C ARG A 17 -7.03 3.96 9.87
N TYR A 18 -7.24 4.10 8.57
CA TYR A 18 -7.26 5.38 7.86
C TYR A 18 -8.46 5.42 6.91
N TYR A 19 -8.85 6.62 6.45
CA TYR A 19 -9.79 6.70 5.35
C TYR A 19 -9.16 6.15 4.07
N LYS A 20 -9.98 5.55 3.19
CA LYS A 20 -9.51 4.89 1.97
C LYS A 20 -8.69 5.84 1.06
N ASP A 21 -9.02 7.12 1.04
CA ASP A 21 -8.33 8.18 0.29
C ASP A 21 -6.95 8.55 0.85
N GLU A 22 -6.63 8.14 2.08
CA GLU A 22 -5.32 8.34 2.73
C GLU A 22 -4.38 7.15 2.53
N LEU A 23 -4.86 6.05 1.93
CA LEU A 23 -4.13 4.80 1.77
C LEU A 23 -3.77 4.52 0.32
N LEU A 24 -2.57 3.96 0.14
CA LEU A 24 -2.11 3.41 -1.12
C LEU A 24 -2.70 2.02 -1.30
N LYS A 25 -3.50 1.82 -2.36
CA LYS A 25 -4.11 0.54 -2.71
C LYS A 25 -3.13 -0.27 -3.56
N PHE A 26 -2.96 -1.55 -3.28
CA PHE A 26 -2.19 -2.49 -4.10
C PHE A 26 -2.99 -3.76 -4.36
N ASN A 27 -2.68 -4.50 -5.43
CA ASN A 27 -3.28 -5.81 -5.68
C ASN A 27 -2.34 -6.93 -5.27
N GLN A 28 -2.89 -7.97 -4.61
CA GLN A 28 -2.15 -9.14 -4.17
C GLN A 28 -1.45 -9.89 -5.33
N LYS A 29 -2.12 -10.02 -6.49
CA LYS A 29 -1.58 -10.77 -7.64
C LYS A 29 -0.72 -9.91 -8.55
N ASN A 30 -1.02 -8.61 -8.64
CA ASN A 30 -0.26 -7.70 -9.47
C ASN A 30 -0.15 -6.32 -8.81
N ILE A 31 0.90 -6.12 -8.02
CA ILE A 31 1.08 -4.95 -7.15
C ILE A 31 0.94 -3.63 -7.92
N LEU A 32 1.41 -3.59 -9.17
CA LEU A 32 1.43 -2.40 -10.02
C LEU A 32 0.16 -2.23 -10.87
N ASN A 33 -0.74 -3.22 -10.93
CA ASN A 33 -1.97 -3.16 -11.71
C ASN A 33 -3.20 -3.13 -10.79
N PHE A 34 -3.77 -1.94 -10.61
CA PHE A 34 -4.89 -1.68 -9.71
C PHE A 34 -6.23 -2.28 -10.17
N ASP A 35 -6.34 -2.65 -11.45
CA ASP A 35 -7.55 -3.19 -12.10
C ASP A 35 -7.50 -4.72 -12.26
N SER A 36 -6.40 -5.34 -11.83
CA SER A 36 -6.27 -6.80 -11.88
C SER A 36 -7.25 -7.51 -10.93
N VAL A 37 -7.73 -8.70 -11.34
CA VAL A 37 -8.61 -9.54 -10.52
C VAL A 37 -7.84 -10.07 -9.31
N GLY A 38 -8.23 -9.67 -8.10
CA GLY A 38 -7.57 -10.13 -6.89
C GLY A 38 -7.97 -9.38 -5.63
N ARG A 39 -7.39 -9.79 -4.49
CA ARG A 39 -7.58 -9.08 -3.22
C ARG A 39 -6.72 -7.82 -3.21
N SER A 40 -7.35 -6.68 -2.93
CA SER A 40 -6.59 -5.46 -2.67
C SER A 40 -6.12 -5.42 -1.22
N PHE A 41 -4.93 -4.89 -1.00
CA PHE A 41 -4.43 -4.52 0.31
C PHE A 41 -4.03 -3.05 0.32
N TYR A 42 -3.86 -2.48 1.51
CA TYR A 42 -3.66 -1.05 1.69
C TYR A 42 -2.44 -0.77 2.57
N ILE A 43 -1.62 0.19 2.18
CA ILE A 43 -0.44 0.64 2.94
C ILE A 43 -0.53 2.17 3.08
N CYS A 44 -0.21 2.71 4.27
CA CYS A 44 -0.17 4.15 4.48
C CYS A 44 1.15 4.75 3.97
N ARG A 45 1.17 6.06 3.77
CA ARG A 45 2.36 6.77 3.29
C ARG A 45 3.56 6.59 4.23
N ASP A 46 3.34 6.58 5.54
CA ASP A 46 4.43 6.38 6.50
C ASP A 46 5.09 5.00 6.35
N CYS A 47 4.28 3.96 6.13
CA CYS A 47 4.80 2.60 5.97
C CYS A 47 5.42 2.34 4.61
N ILE A 48 4.96 2.99 3.53
CA ILE A 48 5.62 2.85 2.22
C ILE A 48 7.00 3.53 2.23
N CYS A 49 7.16 4.57 3.05
CA CYS A 49 8.40 5.34 3.17
C CYS A 49 9.36 4.85 4.26
N LYS A 50 8.97 3.83 5.03
CA LYS A 50 9.76 3.30 6.15
C LYS A 50 10.78 2.27 5.66
N ASP A 51 11.28 1.47 6.60
CA ASP A 51 12.23 0.38 6.39
C ASP A 51 11.79 -0.61 5.30
N ASP A 52 12.62 -0.71 4.26
CA ASP A 52 12.42 -1.58 3.10
C ASP A 52 12.38 -3.06 3.44
N LYS A 53 13.13 -3.52 4.46
CA LYS A 53 13.13 -4.91 4.90
C LYS A 53 11.79 -5.27 5.51
N ILE A 54 11.24 -4.38 6.34
CA ILE A 54 9.91 -4.56 6.93
C ILE A 54 8.87 -4.59 5.82
N LEU A 55 8.91 -3.60 4.93
CA LEU A 55 7.94 -3.47 3.84
C LEU A 55 7.96 -4.71 2.93
N LYS A 56 9.15 -5.15 2.49
CA LYS A 56 9.31 -6.39 1.69
C LYS A 56 8.73 -7.59 2.40
N LYS A 57 9.03 -7.81 3.69
CA LYS A 57 8.50 -8.93 4.48
C LYS A 57 6.96 -8.98 4.46
N TYR A 58 6.30 -7.84 4.66
CA TYR A 58 4.83 -7.79 4.66
C TYR A 58 4.25 -7.99 3.27
N ILE A 59 4.83 -7.37 2.25
CA ILE A 59 4.32 -7.52 0.88
C ILE A 59 4.51 -8.97 0.41
N SER A 60 5.70 -9.57 0.57
CA SER A 60 5.96 -10.97 0.21
C SER A 60 5.01 -11.93 0.91
N LYS A 61 4.70 -11.70 2.20
CA LYS A 61 3.72 -12.53 2.93
C LYS A 61 2.31 -12.47 2.33
N ILE A 62 1.91 -11.31 1.80
CA ILE A 62 0.58 -11.12 1.21
C ILE A 62 0.56 -11.64 -0.22
N THR A 63 1.55 -11.27 -1.05
CA THR A 63 1.56 -11.56 -2.48
C THR A 63 2.12 -12.93 -2.82
N LYS A 64 2.86 -13.57 -1.90
CA LYS A 64 3.66 -14.77 -2.13
C LYS A 64 4.69 -14.60 -3.26
N ILE A 65 5.24 -13.38 -3.37
CA ILE A 65 6.30 -13.02 -4.32
C ILE A 65 7.58 -12.78 -3.52
N ASP A 66 8.64 -13.53 -3.83
CA ASP A 66 9.90 -13.44 -3.08
C ASP A 66 10.80 -12.31 -3.60
N ASN A 67 10.84 -12.09 -4.92
CA ASN A 67 11.69 -11.08 -5.56
C ASN A 67 10.92 -9.79 -5.91
N ILE A 68 10.49 -9.06 -4.87
CA ILE A 68 9.76 -7.80 -5.05
C ILE A 68 10.73 -6.64 -5.30
N ASN A 69 10.57 -5.97 -6.44
CA ASN A 69 11.23 -4.69 -6.71
C ASN A 69 10.47 -3.56 -6.02
N LEU A 70 11.00 -3.12 -4.88
CA LEU A 70 10.36 -2.11 -4.04
C LEU A 70 10.50 -0.69 -4.58
N GLU A 71 11.60 -0.38 -5.29
CA GLU A 71 11.81 0.93 -5.92
C GLU A 71 10.70 1.22 -6.93
N LYS A 72 10.42 0.26 -7.81
CA LYS A 72 9.34 0.38 -8.80
C LYS A 72 7.96 0.57 -8.16
N ILE A 73 7.71 -0.07 -7.02
CA ILE A 73 6.46 0.12 -6.26
C ILE A 73 6.38 1.54 -5.71
N LYS A 74 7.45 2.01 -5.08
CA LYS A 74 7.53 3.38 -4.53
C LYS A 74 7.33 4.42 -5.63
N GLU A 75 7.99 4.28 -6.76
CA GLU A 75 7.84 5.18 -7.92
C GLU A 75 6.39 5.25 -8.41
N SER A 76 5.68 4.12 -8.46
CA SER A 76 4.29 4.08 -8.94
C SER A 76 3.28 4.82 -8.05
N VAL A 77 3.64 5.13 -6.79
CA VAL A 77 2.73 5.71 -5.80
C VAL A 77 3.23 6.99 -5.14
N LEU A 78 4.51 7.33 -5.30
CA LEU A 78 5.16 8.48 -4.67
C LEU A 78 5.61 9.53 -5.69
N TYR A 79 4.74 9.97 -6.62
CA TYR A 79 4.98 11.06 -7.60
C TYR A 79 5.47 12.41 -7.01
N GLY A 80 5.91 12.48 -5.74
CA GLY A 80 6.54 13.61 -5.06
C GLY A 80 7.45 13.22 -3.87
N GLY A 81 7.94 11.97 -3.80
CA GLY A 81 8.91 11.52 -2.80
C GLY A 81 8.37 11.25 -1.39
N CYS A 82 9.17 10.54 -0.59
CA CYS A 82 8.95 10.40 0.85
C CYS A 82 9.50 11.64 1.55
N SER A 83 8.63 12.50 2.09
CA SER A 83 9.09 13.52 3.04
C SER A 83 9.55 12.81 4.30
N HIS A 84 10.86 12.50 4.36
CA HIS A 84 11.53 12.16 5.59
C HIS A 84 11.44 13.40 6.49
N LYS A 85 10.59 13.34 7.50
CA LYS A 85 10.61 14.31 8.59
C LYS A 85 11.47 13.75 9.72
#